data_AF-D3ABN8-F1
#
_entry.id   AF-D3ABN8-F1
#
_cell.length_a   1.000
_cell.length_b   1.000
_cell.length_c   1.000
_cell.angle_alpha   90.00
_cell.angle_beta   90.00
_cell.angle_gamma   90.00
#
_symmetry.space_group_name_H-M   'P 1'
#
loop_
_entity.id
_entity.type
_entity.pdbx_description
1 polymer ?
#
loop_
_entity_poly.entity_id
_entity_poly.type
_entity_poly.pdbx_seq_one_letter_code
_entity_poly.pdbx_strand_id
1 'polypeptide(L)'
;MVFNSIETINTSAKDISGFGPGVSSFLGGAMKIEIPLSDIQKDFAEENHGLVYAFLNAHSLDEEEFYDVVIFGYLRAVRRYFTEAGLKKYKFGTIAWNCMRVDLLNYYKANRSQKRNAEVVSLHVSLSPDGPPLEHSIPSRNEMMEQLEVKLLLH
;
A
#
# COMPACT_ATOMS: atom_id res chain seq x y z
N MET A 1 -32.49 -21.66 -13.48
CA MET A 1 -32.32 -20.45 -12.65
C MET A 1 -30.88 -20.02 -12.77
N VAL A 2 -30.68 -18.75 -13.06
CA VAL A 2 -29.63 -18.25 -13.95
C VAL A 2 -28.53 -17.60 -13.12
N PHE A 3 -27.40 -18.30 -12.93
CA PHE A 3 -26.12 -17.66 -12.60
C PHE A 3 -25.43 -17.30 -13.93
N ASN A 4 -25.94 -16.29 -14.63
CA ASN A 4 -25.25 -15.70 -15.77
C ASN A 4 -24.46 -14.49 -15.31
N SER A 5 -23.25 -14.35 -15.87
CA SER A 5 -22.37 -13.18 -15.87
C SER A 5 -21.37 -13.04 -14.71
N ILE A 6 -20.55 -14.05 -14.51
CA ILE A 6 -19.15 -13.85 -14.10
C ILE A 6 -18.25 -14.33 -15.24
N GLU A 7 -18.13 -13.52 -16.29
CA GLU A 7 -17.02 -13.54 -17.25
C GLU A 7 -17.33 -12.52 -18.33
N THR A 8 -16.80 -11.30 -18.17
CA THR A 8 -16.18 -10.48 -19.22
C THR A 8 -15.90 -9.10 -18.61
N ILE A 9 -14.81 -8.99 -17.85
CA ILE A 9 -14.04 -7.74 -17.76
C ILE A 9 -12.56 -8.11 -17.76
N ASN A 10 -12.14 -8.75 -18.86
CA ASN A 10 -10.82 -8.51 -19.41
C ASN A 10 -10.77 -7.04 -19.87
N THR A 11 -10.64 -6.11 -18.93
CA THR A 11 -10.20 -4.76 -19.26
C THR A 11 -8.69 -4.82 -19.41
N SER A 12 -8.31 -5.13 -20.66
CA SER A 12 -7.07 -4.78 -21.33
C SER A 12 -6.19 -3.82 -20.53
N ALA A 13 -4.99 -4.30 -20.17
CA ALA A 13 -3.91 -3.58 -19.51
C ALA A 13 -3.29 -2.46 -20.38
N LYS A 14 -4.08 -1.70 -21.16
CA LYS A 14 -3.58 -0.69 -22.11
C LYS A 14 -4.10 0.74 -21.92
N ASP A 15 -5.08 0.99 -21.04
CA ASP A 15 -5.65 2.35 -20.88
C ASP A 15 -5.30 3.04 -19.55
N ILE A 16 -4.14 2.73 -18.95
CA ILE A 16 -3.61 3.47 -17.79
C ILE A 16 -2.69 4.62 -18.24
N SER A 17 -2.99 5.27 -19.37
CA SER A 17 -2.21 6.40 -19.90
C SER A 17 -2.83 7.78 -19.63
N GLY A 18 -3.80 7.88 -18.72
CA GLY A 18 -4.56 9.13 -18.50
C GLY A 18 -4.60 9.68 -17.07
N PHE A 19 -4.02 9.01 -16.06
CA PHE A 19 -4.03 9.55 -14.69
C PHE A 19 -2.74 10.34 -14.44
N GLY A 20 -2.79 11.63 -14.78
CA GLY A 20 -1.69 12.58 -14.56
C GLY A 20 -1.27 12.68 -13.08
N PRO A 21 -0.14 13.34 -12.78
CA PRO A 21 0.44 13.42 -11.44
C PRO A 21 -0.37 14.41 -10.60
N GLY A 22 -1.57 14.01 -10.19
CA GLY A 22 -2.45 14.78 -9.33
C GLY A 22 -2.49 14.13 -7.95
N VAL A 23 -1.71 14.67 -7.02
CA VAL A 23 -1.81 14.49 -5.56
C VAL A 23 -1.70 13.06 -5.03
N SER A 24 -0.51 12.48 -5.11
CA SER A 24 -0.10 11.40 -4.20
C SER A 24 0.27 11.99 -2.83
N SER A 25 -0.70 12.60 -2.15
CA SER A 25 -0.63 12.88 -0.72
C SER A 25 -1.51 11.89 0.04
N PHE A 26 -1.21 10.59 -0.10
CA PHE A 26 -1.70 9.58 0.83
C PHE A 26 -0.57 9.25 1.80
N LEU A 27 -0.56 10.08 2.84
CA LEU A 27 0.35 10.08 3.98
C LEU A 27 0.64 8.67 4.52
N GLY A 28 1.91 8.46 4.86
CA GLY A 28 2.30 7.61 5.99
C GLY A 28 1.78 8.22 7.29
N GLY A 29 0.48 8.08 7.53
CA GLY A 29 -0.20 8.53 8.73
C GLY A 29 -1.13 7.41 9.21
N ALA A 30 -1.03 7.11 10.50
CA ALA A 30 -1.78 6.11 11.23
C ALA A 30 -3.16 5.76 10.66
N MET A 31 -3.48 4.46 10.61
CA MET A 31 -4.84 3.95 10.44
C MET A 31 -5.76 4.47 11.56
N LYS A 32 -6.25 5.70 11.42
CA LYS A 32 -7.29 6.28 12.27
C LYS A 32 -8.65 5.91 11.69
N ILE A 33 -9.14 4.72 12.04
CA ILE A 33 -10.57 4.42 11.95
C ILE A 33 -11.21 5.03 13.21
N GLU A 34 -11.22 6.36 13.32
CA GLU A 34 -11.75 7.06 14.52
C GLU A 34 -13.25 7.39 14.38
N ILE A 35 -13.88 7.11 13.23
CA ILE A 35 -15.31 7.39 13.00
C ILE A 35 -16.04 6.07 12.75
N PRO A 36 -16.92 5.62 13.67
CA PRO A 36 -17.73 4.43 13.46
C PRO A 36 -18.63 4.62 12.22
N LEU A 37 -18.78 3.56 11.42
CA LEU A 37 -19.70 3.54 10.28
C LEU A 37 -21.12 3.88 10.76
N SER A 38 -21.81 4.77 10.04
CA SER A 38 -23.24 5.02 10.24
C SER A 38 -24.03 3.74 9.91
N ASP A 39 -25.19 3.53 10.53
CA ASP A 39 -25.96 2.29 10.38
C ASP A 39 -26.32 2.00 8.91
N ILE A 40 -26.64 3.02 8.12
CA ILE A 40 -26.89 2.89 6.67
C ILE A 40 -25.65 2.33 5.94
N GLN A 41 -24.45 2.71 6.37
CA GLN A 41 -23.20 2.22 5.77
C GLN A 41 -22.91 0.79 6.18
N LYS A 42 -23.36 0.35 7.36
CA LYS A 42 -23.23 -1.03 7.83
C LYS A 42 -24.14 -1.96 7.03
N ASP A 43 -25.40 -1.57 6.85
CA ASP A 43 -26.36 -2.36 6.07
C ASP A 43 -25.85 -2.53 4.62
N PHE A 44 -25.37 -1.44 4.02
CA PHE A 44 -24.78 -1.48 2.68
C PHE A 44 -23.51 -2.35 2.61
N ALA A 45 -22.71 -2.35 3.69
CA ALA A 45 -21.50 -3.16 3.79
C ALA A 45 -21.84 -4.66 3.91
N GLU A 46 -22.88 -5.01 4.66
CA GLU A 46 -23.34 -6.39 4.82
C GLU A 46 -23.89 -6.94 3.50
N GLU A 47 -24.73 -6.17 2.81
CA GLU A 47 -25.30 -6.56 1.51
C GLU A 47 -24.23 -6.81 0.43
N ASN A 48 -23.18 -6.00 0.41
CA ASN A 48 -22.13 -6.06 -0.61
C ASN A 48 -20.88 -6.79 -0.15
N HIS A 49 -20.92 -7.44 1.02
CA HIS A 49 -19.78 -8.11 1.64
C HIS A 49 -19.21 -9.24 0.76
N GLY A 50 -20.05 -9.89 -0.03
CA GLY A 50 -19.67 -10.93 -0.99
C GLY A 50 -18.57 -10.53 -1.98
N LEU A 51 -18.38 -9.23 -2.23
CA LEU A 51 -17.29 -8.70 -3.05
C LEU A 51 -15.90 -8.99 -2.47
N VAL A 52 -15.77 -9.10 -1.15
CA VAL A 52 -14.50 -9.44 -0.49
C VAL A 52 -14.09 -10.86 -0.83
N TYR A 53 -14.99 -11.83 -0.71
CA TYR A 53 -14.72 -13.22 -1.10
C TYR A 53 -14.46 -13.36 -2.61
N ALA A 54 -15.22 -12.63 -3.44
CA ALA A 54 -14.98 -12.61 -4.88
C ALA A 54 -13.57 -12.07 -5.22
N PHE A 55 -13.09 -11.06 -4.49
CA PHE A 55 -11.75 -10.51 -4.63
C PHE A 55 -10.68 -11.53 -4.20
N LEU A 56 -10.84 -12.16 -3.03
CA LEU A 56 -9.90 -13.16 -2.53
C LEU A 56 -9.79 -14.35 -3.49
N ASN A 57 -10.92 -14.86 -3.98
CA ASN A 57 -10.96 -15.96 -4.94
C ASN A 57 -10.28 -15.59 -6.28
N ALA A 58 -10.54 -14.38 -6.79
CA ALA A 58 -9.94 -13.90 -8.04
C ALA A 58 -8.41 -13.73 -7.95
N HIS A 59 -7.90 -13.43 -6.75
CA HIS A 59 -6.47 -13.28 -6.50
C HIS A 59 -5.81 -14.54 -5.93
N SER A 60 -6.56 -15.64 -5.76
CA SER A 60 -6.11 -16.89 -5.14
C SER A 60 -5.40 -16.66 -3.80
N LEU A 61 -5.94 -15.74 -3.01
CA LEU A 61 -5.45 -15.41 -1.68
C LEU A 61 -6.11 -16.30 -0.65
N ASP A 62 -5.35 -16.69 0.36
CA ASP A 62 -5.90 -17.42 1.50
C ASP A 62 -6.80 -16.50 2.34
N GLU A 63 -7.96 -17.00 2.73
CA GLU A 63 -8.94 -16.22 3.48
C GLU A 63 -8.46 -15.96 4.91
N GLU A 64 -7.81 -16.93 5.56
CA GLU A 64 -7.36 -16.78 6.95
C GLU A 64 -6.25 -15.74 7.08
N GLU A 65 -5.39 -15.60 6.07
CA GLU A 65 -4.27 -14.66 6.09
C GLU A 65 -4.60 -13.26 5.57
N PHE A 66 -5.49 -13.13 4.57
CA PHE A 66 -5.68 -11.86 3.86
C PHE A 66 -7.02 -11.17 4.07
N TYR A 67 -7.98 -11.83 4.75
CA TYR A 67 -9.30 -11.26 4.95
C TYR A 67 -9.26 -9.94 5.76
N ASP A 68 -8.48 -9.90 6.83
CA ASP A 68 -8.30 -8.71 7.68
C ASP A 68 -7.67 -7.53 6.91
N VAL A 69 -6.69 -7.79 6.05
CA VAL A 69 -6.06 -6.77 5.22
C VAL A 69 -7.05 -6.19 4.21
N VAL A 70 -7.81 -7.07 3.54
CA VAL A 70 -8.72 -6.69 2.45
C VAL A 70 -10.00 -6.03 2.97
N ILE A 71 -10.53 -6.48 4.11
CA ILE A 71 -11.78 -5.94 4.69
C ILE A 71 -11.63 -4.46 5.09
N PHE A 72 -10.45 -4.02 5.56
CA PHE A 72 -10.22 -2.60 5.83
C PHE A 72 -10.29 -1.75 4.56
N GLY A 73 -9.79 -2.28 3.44
CA GLY A 73 -9.89 -1.63 2.13
C GLY A 73 -11.34 -1.53 1.65
N TYR A 74 -12.12 -2.58 1.87
CA TYR A 74 -13.55 -2.61 1.59
C TYR A 74 -14.34 -1.59 2.42
N LEU A 75 -14.18 -1.59 3.75
CA LEU A 75 -14.88 -0.66 4.64
C LEU A 75 -14.53 0.80 4.33
N ARG A 76 -13.26 1.05 3.96
CA ARG A 76 -12.83 2.37 3.51
C ARG A 76 -13.48 2.76 2.18
N ALA A 77 -13.70 1.81 1.27
CA ALA A 77 -14.41 2.05 0.02
C ALA A 77 -15.89 2.40 0.25
N VAL A 78 -16.57 1.68 1.16
CA VAL A 78 -17.95 2.00 1.58
C VAL A 78 -18.00 3.44 2.05
N ARG A 79 -17.15 3.83 3.00
CA ARG A 79 -17.12 5.21 3.50
C ARG A 79 -16.86 6.24 2.41
N ARG A 80 -15.86 6.02 1.55
CA ARG A 80 -15.54 6.93 0.45
C ARG A 80 -16.70 7.09 -0.54
N TYR A 81 -17.44 6.01 -0.79
CA TYR A 81 -18.59 6.05 -1.69
C TYR A 81 -19.71 6.97 -1.20
N PHE A 82 -19.94 7.02 0.12
CA PHE A 82 -20.93 7.92 0.72
C PHE A 82 -20.43 9.36 0.88
N THR A 83 -19.13 9.56 1.14
CA THR A 83 -18.55 10.90 1.34
C THR A 83 -18.27 11.64 0.02
N GLU A 84 -17.78 10.96 -1.01
CA GLU A 84 -17.32 11.59 -2.25
C GLU A 84 -18.36 11.44 -3.37
N ALA A 85 -19.15 12.50 -3.62
CA ALA A 85 -20.16 12.50 -4.69
C ALA A 85 -19.59 12.26 -6.10
N GLY A 86 -18.33 12.62 -6.35
CA GLY A 86 -17.65 12.40 -7.63
C GLY A 86 -17.39 10.92 -7.95
N LEU A 87 -17.37 10.05 -6.95
CA LEU A 87 -17.17 8.61 -7.14
C LEU A 87 -18.46 7.89 -7.55
N LYS A 88 -19.64 8.51 -7.38
CA LYS A 88 -20.93 7.94 -7.81
C LYS A 88 -21.05 7.73 -9.32
N LYS A 89 -20.10 8.28 -10.12
CA LYS A 89 -19.99 7.99 -11.55
C LYS A 89 -19.57 6.54 -11.82
N TYR A 90 -18.88 5.90 -10.88
CA TYR A 90 -18.38 4.53 -11.00
C TYR A 90 -19.23 3.57 -10.15
N LYS A 91 -19.31 2.32 -10.59
CA LYS A 91 -19.96 1.26 -9.80
C LYS A 91 -19.19 1.05 -8.50
N PHE A 92 -19.91 0.82 -7.41
CA PHE A 92 -19.30 0.56 -6.09
C PHE A 92 -18.26 -0.56 -6.14
N GLY A 93 -18.55 -1.65 -6.85
CA GLY A 93 -17.61 -2.76 -7.01
C GLY A 93 -16.24 -2.35 -7.56
N THR A 94 -16.18 -1.42 -8.53
CA THR A 94 -14.92 -0.92 -9.08
C THR A 94 -14.11 -0.14 -8.04
N ILE A 95 -14.78 0.65 -7.22
CA ILE A 95 -14.15 1.45 -6.15
C ILE A 95 -13.64 0.51 -5.06
N ALA A 96 -14.47 -0.44 -4.63
CA ALA A 96 -14.11 -1.45 -3.65
C ALA A 96 -12.89 -2.27 -4.12
N TRP A 97 -12.90 -2.75 -5.36
CA TRP A 97 -11.78 -3.51 -5.94
C TRP A 97 -10.48 -2.72 -5.94
N ASN A 98 -10.54 -1.43 -6.31
CA ASN A 98 -9.37 -0.58 -6.32
C ASN A 98 -8.84 -0.33 -4.90
N CYS A 99 -9.73 -0.04 -3.94
CA CYS A 99 -9.33 0.17 -2.55
C CYS A 99 -8.74 -1.09 -1.91
N MET A 100 -9.34 -2.26 -2.13
CA MET A 100 -8.85 -3.56 -1.68
C MET A 100 -7.45 -3.86 -2.26
N ARG A 101 -7.26 -3.63 -3.57
CA ARG A 101 -5.96 -3.80 -4.24
C ARG A 101 -4.88 -2.86 -3.69
N VAL A 102 -5.22 -1.60 -3.40
CA VAL A 102 -4.27 -0.63 -2.83
C VAL A 102 -3.82 -1.07 -1.44
N ASP A 103 -4.73 -1.55 -0.59
CA ASP A 103 -4.37 -2.01 0.75
C ASP A 103 -3.54 -3.28 0.72
N LEU A 104 -3.85 -4.22 -0.17
CA LEU A 104 -3.02 -5.40 -0.38
C LEU A 104 -1.59 -5.01 -0.81
N LEU A 105 -1.44 -4.04 -1.72
CA LEU A 105 -0.13 -3.55 -2.12
C LEU A 105 0.62 -2.86 -0.97
N ASN A 106 -0.09 -2.08 -0.15
CA ASN A 106 0.49 -1.43 1.02
C ASN A 106 0.93 -2.44 2.08
N TYR A 107 0.16 -3.52 2.29
CA TYR A 107 0.54 -4.63 3.14
C TYR A 107 1.85 -5.28 2.67
N TYR A 108 1.96 -5.60 1.38
CA TYR A 108 3.22 -6.15 0.84
C TYR A 108 4.39 -5.18 0.97
N LYS A 109 4.17 -3.88 0.76
CA LYS A 109 5.21 -2.85 0.97
C LYS A 109 5.65 -2.79 2.43
N ALA A 110 4.70 -2.78 3.37
CA ALA A 110 4.99 -2.76 4.80
C ALA A 110 5.76 -4.01 5.23
N ASN A 111 5.34 -5.19 4.77
CA ASN A 111 6.00 -6.46 5.08
C ASN A 111 7.43 -6.51 4.48
N ARG A 112 7.63 -6.02 3.25
CA ARG A 112 8.98 -5.86 2.67
C ARG A 112 9.83 -4.84 3.43
N SER A 113 9.21 -3.81 3.98
CA SER A 113 9.90 -2.76 4.74
C SER A 113 10.30 -3.19 6.15
N GLN A 114 9.69 -4.22 6.74
CA GLN A 114 10.15 -4.78 8.02
C GLN A 114 11.58 -5.30 7.96
N LYS A 115 12.05 -5.70 6.77
CA LYS A 115 13.46 -6.06 6.53
C LYS A 115 14.43 -4.87 6.65
N ARG A 116 13.93 -3.65 6.82
CA ARG A 116 14.69 -2.42 7.06
C ARG A 116 14.67 -1.94 8.52
N ASN A 117 14.22 -2.78 9.46
CA ASN A 117 14.37 -2.53 10.91
C ASN A 117 15.78 -2.89 11.39
N ALA A 118 16.81 -2.33 10.75
CA ALA A 118 18.16 -2.40 11.29
C ALA A 118 18.28 -1.37 12.41
N GLU A 119 18.92 -1.74 13.52
CA GLU A 119 19.28 -0.79 14.56
C GLU A 119 20.21 0.26 13.95
N VAL A 120 19.80 1.53 14.00
CA VAL A 120 20.63 2.63 13.51
C VAL A 120 21.59 2.99 14.63
N VAL A 121 22.85 2.61 14.47
CA VAL A 121 23.90 2.92 15.42
C VAL A 121 24.80 4.03 14.86
N SER A 122 25.27 4.93 15.74
CA SER A 122 26.23 5.96 15.35
C SER A 122 27.53 5.33 14.88
N LEU A 123 28.18 5.92 13.86
CA LEU A 123 29.52 5.53 13.39
C LEU A 123 30.59 5.53 14.49
N HIS A 124 30.37 6.30 15.55
CA HIS A 124 31.31 6.47 16.66
C HIS A 124 31.10 5.42 17.76
N VAL A 125 30.15 4.48 17.58
CA VAL A 125 29.92 3.39 18.52
C VAL A 125 31.06 2.37 18.43
N SER A 126 31.51 1.88 19.57
CA SER A 126 32.33 0.68 19.65
C SER A 126 31.43 -0.55 19.79
N LEU A 127 31.56 -1.52 18.89
CA LEU A 127 30.79 -2.79 18.95
C LEU A 127 31.34 -3.76 20.02
N SER A 128 32.40 -3.38 20.72
CA SER A 128 33.03 -4.13 21.81
C SER A 128 33.62 -3.16 22.84
N PRO A 129 33.72 -3.53 24.14
CA PRO A 129 34.17 -2.65 25.21
C PRO A 129 35.53 -1.97 24.93
N ASP A 130 36.44 -2.70 24.27
CA ASP A 130 37.78 -2.25 23.90
C ASP A 130 37.99 -2.17 22.37
N GLY A 131 36.91 -2.23 21.59
CA GLY A 131 36.97 -2.25 20.13
C GLY A 131 37.10 -0.85 19.51
N PRO A 132 37.77 -0.72 18.35
CA PRO A 132 37.78 0.55 17.62
C PRO A 132 36.36 0.95 17.20
N PRO A 133 36.08 2.26 17.10
CA PRO A 133 34.81 2.75 16.56
C PRO A 133 34.51 2.19 15.18
N LEU A 134 33.22 2.06 14.86
CA LEU A 134 32.75 1.48 13.59
C LEU A 134 33.33 2.17 12.35
N GLU A 135 33.65 3.46 12.44
CA GLU A 135 34.30 4.23 11.37
C GLU A 135 35.59 3.60 10.83
N HIS A 136 36.35 2.88 11.67
CA HIS A 136 37.59 2.23 11.26
C HIS A 136 37.36 0.94 10.46
N SER A 137 36.13 0.41 10.44
CA SER A 137 35.75 -0.75 9.62
C SER A 137 35.26 -0.35 8.22
N ILE A 138 35.04 0.95 7.98
CA ILE A 138 34.62 1.45 6.67
C ILE A 138 35.86 1.66 5.79
N PRO A 139 35.87 1.13 4.55
CA PRO A 139 36.98 1.34 3.64
C PRO A 139 37.20 2.83 3.35
N SER A 140 38.46 3.25 3.30
CA SER A 140 38.85 4.63 3.02
C SER A 140 38.31 5.10 1.66
N ARG A 141 38.07 6.41 1.55
CA ARG A 141 37.60 7.05 0.32
C ARG A 141 38.54 6.69 -0.84
N ASN A 142 37.98 6.11 -1.90
CA ASN A 142 38.73 5.78 -3.12
C ASN A 142 38.77 6.98 -4.06
N GLU A 143 39.83 7.11 -4.86
CA GLU A 143 40.08 8.18 -5.83
C GLU A 143 38.91 8.37 -6.81
N MET A 144 38.27 7.27 -7.24
CA MET A 144 37.07 7.33 -8.08
C MET A 144 35.88 8.04 -7.38
N MET A 145 35.75 7.91 -6.06
CA MET A 145 34.69 8.55 -5.29
C MET A 145 34.95 10.05 -5.14
N GLU A 146 36.21 10.46 -4.96
CA GLU A 146 36.61 11.88 -4.96
C GLU A 146 36.32 12.56 -6.30
N GLN A 147 36.67 11.91 -7.42
CA GLN A 147 36.41 12.45 -8.75
C GLN A 147 34.91 12.66 -8.99
N LEU A 148 34.06 11.74 -8.50
CA LEU A 148 32.61 11.87 -8.59
C LEU A 148 32.07 13.00 -7.73
N GLU A 149 32.55 13.14 -6.49
CA GLU A 149 32.16 14.24 -5.57
C GLU A 149 32.54 15.61 -6.16
N VAL A 150 33.77 15.76 -6.65
CA VAL A 150 34.24 17.00 -7.29
C VAL A 150 33.38 17.32 -8.51
N LYS A 151 33.06 16.32 -9.33
CA LYS A 151 32.20 16.51 -10.48
C LYS A 151 30.77 16.91 -10.08
N LEU A 152 30.20 16.32 -9.03
CA LEU A 152 28.83 16.63 -8.58
C LEU A 152 28.72 17.99 -7.87
N LEU A 153 29.78 18.45 -7.20
CA LEU A 153 29.79 19.75 -6.50
C LEU A 153 30.06 20.95 -7.41
N LEU A 154 30.60 20.71 -8.61
CA LEU A 154 31.00 21.76 -9.57
C LEU A 154 29.98 21.96 -10.71
N HIS A 155 28.82 21.30 -10.69
CA HIS A 155 27.69 21.52 -11.61
C HIS A 155 26.47 22.02 -10.84
#